data_AF-A0A8C3PAZ5-F1
#
_entry.id   AF-A0A8C3PAZ5-F1
#
_cell.length_a   1.000
_cell.length_b   1.000
_cell.length_c   1.000
_cell.angle_alpha   90.00
_cell.angle_beta   90.00
_cell.angle_gamma   90.00
#
_symmetry.space_group_name_H-M   'P 1'
#
loop_
_entity.id
_entity.type
_entity.pdbx_description
1 polymer ?
#
loop_
_entity_poly.entity_id
_entity_poly.type
_entity_poly.pdbx_seq_one_letter_code
_entity_poly.pdbx_strand_id
1 'polypeptide(L)'
;MCEQLPHPAHRSRCERREKKIEPEVDKFLQELRERVQIGVVGGSDYSKIAEQLGEGDEVIDKFDYVFAENGTVQYKNGQLVAKQAIQNHLGEELLQELINFCLNYMALLKLPKKRGTFIEFRNGMLNISPIGRSCTLEERIEFSELDKKERIREKFVAALQREFAGKGLRFSRGGMISFDVFPEGWDKRYCLDILNDEQFDTIHFFGNETTPVSIPRGGGGHFSPLGWQPVRGEGRGSFSSYMGLHLNSLWNWYQARLPSSGEREVSLVQMRACNCTIAGCSPSRTCISRGECCKKWCWGISGWLSSF
;
A
#
# COMPACT_ATOMS: atom_id res chain seq x y z
N MET A 1 17.50 21.17 8.07
CA MET A 1 17.52 20.57 9.43
C MET A 1 18.02 19.12 9.49
N CYS A 2 18.14 18.34 8.40
CA CYS A 2 18.57 16.93 8.47
C CYS A 2 20.09 16.68 8.62
N GLU A 3 20.96 17.68 8.49
CA GLU A 3 22.42 17.48 8.52
C GLU A 3 23.01 17.31 9.93
N GLN A 4 22.25 17.63 10.98
CA GLN A 4 22.75 17.65 12.36
C GLN A 4 22.58 16.32 13.12
N LEU A 5 22.12 15.24 12.47
CA LEU A 5 21.97 13.95 13.17
C LEU A 5 23.32 13.18 13.24
N PRO A 6 23.71 12.68 14.43
CA PRO A 6 25.07 12.22 14.72
C PRO A 6 25.42 10.82 14.17
N HIS A 7 24.46 10.04 13.66
CA HIS A 7 24.70 8.64 13.27
C HIS A 7 24.22 8.32 11.83
N PRO A 8 25.04 7.68 10.97
CA PRO A 8 24.72 7.45 9.54
C PRO A 8 23.50 6.54 9.27
N ALA A 9 23.20 5.60 10.17
CA ALA A 9 21.96 4.82 10.16
C ALA A 9 20.69 5.67 10.39
N HIS A 10 20.81 6.84 11.02
CA HIS A 10 19.71 7.80 11.19
C HIS A 10 19.60 8.76 10.01
N ARG A 11 20.71 9.11 9.34
CA ARG A 11 20.69 9.90 8.09
C ARG A 11 19.99 9.15 6.94
N SER A 12 20.34 7.87 6.74
CA SER A 12 19.66 6.98 5.78
C SER A 12 18.18 6.72 6.10
N ARG A 13 17.76 6.96 7.35
CA ARG A 13 16.36 6.85 7.79
C ARG A 13 15.57 8.17 7.65
N CYS A 14 16.30 9.30 7.63
CA CYS A 14 15.83 10.67 7.38
C CYS A 14 15.65 10.96 5.87
N GLU A 15 16.34 10.23 5.00
CA GLU A 15 16.17 10.25 3.53
C GLU A 15 14.94 9.48 3.03
N ARG A 16 13.95 9.20 3.91
CA ARG A 16 12.62 8.73 3.48
C ARG A 16 11.75 9.88 2.98
N ARG A 17 12.34 10.74 2.15
CA ARG A 17 11.55 11.55 1.22
C ARG A 17 10.89 10.59 0.26
N GLU A 18 9.59 10.74 0.15
CA GLU A 18 8.74 10.02 -0.79
C GLU A 18 9.34 10.23 -2.18
N LYS A 19 9.82 9.14 -2.79
CA LYS A 19 10.57 9.24 -4.04
C LYS A 19 9.56 9.35 -5.17
N LYS A 20 9.70 10.40 -5.98
CA LYS A 20 9.09 10.46 -7.32
C LYS A 20 9.50 9.22 -8.13
N ILE A 21 8.63 8.83 -9.04
CA ILE A 21 8.91 7.81 -10.05
C ILE A 21 10.20 8.15 -10.81
N GLU A 22 11.02 7.13 -11.07
CA GLU A 22 12.22 7.30 -11.88
C GLU A 22 11.83 7.54 -13.35
N PRO A 23 12.45 8.50 -14.07
CA PRO A 23 12.04 8.87 -15.43
C PRO A 23 12.01 7.72 -16.44
N GLU A 24 12.93 6.75 -16.30
CA GLU A 24 12.96 5.55 -17.15
C GLU A 24 11.70 4.69 -16.97
N VAL A 25 11.18 4.64 -15.75
CA VAL A 25 9.97 3.87 -15.40
C VAL A 25 8.72 4.57 -15.92
N ASP A 26 8.65 5.89 -15.75
CA ASP A 26 7.56 6.70 -16.29
C ASP A 26 7.47 6.53 -17.82
N LYS A 27 8.62 6.67 -18.51
CA LYS A 27 8.70 6.47 -19.97
C LYS A 27 8.24 5.08 -20.37
N PHE A 28 8.72 4.04 -19.69
CA PHE A 28 8.31 2.66 -19.95
C PHE A 28 6.79 2.47 -19.79
N LEU A 29 6.18 3.04 -18.74
CA LEU A 29 4.74 2.94 -18.53
C LEU A 29 3.96 3.64 -19.65
N GLN A 30 4.44 4.79 -20.14
CA GLN A 30 3.82 5.47 -21.28
C GLN A 30 3.93 4.63 -22.57
N GLU A 31 5.07 4.01 -22.85
CA GLU A 31 5.23 3.07 -23.98
C GLU A 31 4.32 1.83 -23.83
N LEU A 32 4.15 1.33 -22.60
CA LEU A 32 3.25 0.21 -22.32
C LEU A 32 1.78 0.57 -22.60
N ARG A 33 1.38 1.81 -22.28
CA ARG A 33 0.02 2.32 -22.48
C ARG A 33 -0.42 2.32 -23.95
N GLU A 34 0.52 2.37 -24.90
CA GLU A 34 0.22 2.26 -26.33
C GLU A 34 -0.30 0.86 -26.73
N ARG A 35 -0.10 -0.15 -25.87
CA ARG A 35 -0.46 -1.54 -26.14
C ARG A 35 -1.60 -2.06 -25.26
N VAL A 36 -1.65 -1.61 -24.01
CA VAL A 36 -2.63 -2.06 -23.01
C VAL A 36 -3.09 -0.88 -22.18
N GLN A 37 -4.25 -0.99 -21.54
CA GLN A 37 -4.63 0.01 -20.54
C GLN A 37 -3.75 -0.15 -19.29
N ILE A 38 -3.40 0.96 -18.66
CA ILE A 38 -2.60 0.95 -17.45
C ILE A 38 -3.33 1.65 -16.31
N GLY A 39 -3.15 1.12 -15.11
CA GLY A 39 -3.71 1.70 -13.90
C GLY A 39 -2.77 1.62 -12.72
N VAL A 40 -2.98 2.52 -11.75
CA VAL A 40 -2.26 2.51 -10.48
C VAL A 40 -3.23 2.32 -9.33
N VAL A 41 -2.83 1.54 -8.33
CA VAL A 41 -3.60 1.37 -7.10
C VAL A 41 -2.71 1.55 -5.87
N GLY A 42 -3.14 2.45 -4.97
CA GLY A 42 -2.40 2.79 -3.76
C GLY A 42 -3.33 2.96 -2.57
N GLY A 43 -2.83 2.64 -1.37
CA GLY A 43 -3.55 2.92 -0.11
C GLY A 43 -3.41 4.37 0.38
N SER A 44 -2.61 5.17 -0.31
CA SER A 44 -2.45 6.61 -0.03
C SER A 44 -3.63 7.41 -0.60
N ASP A 45 -3.81 8.64 -0.11
CA ASP A 45 -4.69 9.61 -0.77
C ASP A 45 -4.20 9.96 -2.19
N TYR A 46 -5.08 10.59 -2.97
CA TYR A 46 -4.81 10.96 -4.36
C TYR A 46 -3.63 11.93 -4.48
N SER A 47 -3.59 12.98 -3.67
CA SER A 47 -2.53 14.00 -3.73
C SER A 47 -1.14 13.40 -3.58
N LYS A 48 -1.00 12.41 -2.71
CA LYS A 48 0.25 11.68 -2.53
C LYS A 48 0.62 10.77 -3.70
N ILE A 49 -0.37 10.13 -4.32
CA ILE A 49 -0.14 9.33 -5.55
C ILE A 49 0.29 10.26 -6.68
N ALA A 50 -0.37 11.42 -6.81
CA ALA A 50 -0.07 12.43 -7.81
C ALA A 50 1.34 13.00 -7.66
N GLU A 51 1.76 13.35 -6.43
CA GLU A 51 3.13 13.79 -6.13
C GLU A 51 4.19 12.75 -6.54
N GLN A 52 3.88 11.46 -6.40
CA GLN A 52 4.82 10.37 -6.71
C GLN A 52 4.92 10.07 -8.21
N LEU A 53 3.87 10.32 -9.00
CA LEU A 53 3.77 9.88 -10.39
C LEU A 53 3.79 11.01 -11.42
N GLY A 54 3.75 12.26 -10.98
CA GLY A 54 3.77 13.41 -11.89
C GLY A 54 3.93 14.73 -11.16
N GLU A 55 3.55 15.80 -11.86
CA GLU A 55 3.43 17.13 -11.29
C GLU A 55 1.97 17.57 -11.31
N GLY A 56 1.46 18.07 -10.18
CA GLY A 56 0.05 18.45 -10.06
C GLY A 56 -0.89 17.28 -10.34
N ASP A 57 -1.83 17.46 -11.27
CA ASP A 57 -2.85 16.47 -11.62
C ASP A 57 -2.47 15.58 -12.82
N GLU A 58 -1.25 15.67 -13.36
CA GLU A 58 -0.83 14.89 -14.54
C GLU A 58 -1.04 13.37 -14.40
N VAL A 59 -1.10 12.84 -13.18
CA VAL A 59 -1.28 11.41 -12.93
C VAL A 59 -2.57 10.84 -13.54
N ILE A 60 -3.66 11.61 -13.57
CA ILE A 60 -4.94 11.13 -14.14
C ILE A 60 -4.95 11.16 -15.68
N ASP A 61 -4.02 11.90 -16.27
CA ASP A 61 -3.82 11.95 -17.71
C ASP A 61 -2.80 10.90 -18.17
N LYS A 62 -1.85 10.52 -17.32
CA LYS A 62 -0.81 9.51 -17.58
C LYS A 62 -1.29 8.06 -17.48
N PHE A 63 -2.36 7.80 -16.72
CA PHE A 63 -2.91 6.47 -16.49
C PHE A 63 -4.39 6.42 -16.84
N ASP A 64 -4.85 5.29 -17.39
CA ASP A 64 -6.27 5.10 -17.71
C ASP A 64 -7.11 4.95 -16.44
N TYR A 65 -6.52 4.40 -15.37
CA TYR A 65 -7.13 4.26 -14.05
C TYR A 65 -6.21 4.73 -12.92
N VAL A 66 -6.74 5.54 -12.00
CA VAL A 66 -6.05 5.92 -10.76
C VAL A 66 -6.94 5.58 -9.57
N PHE A 67 -6.55 4.56 -8.81
CA PHE A 67 -7.25 4.08 -7.62
C PHE A 67 -6.50 4.53 -6.35
N ALA A 68 -6.96 5.62 -5.77
CA ALA A 68 -6.49 6.11 -4.47
C ALA A 68 -7.29 5.47 -3.32
N GLU A 69 -6.69 5.42 -2.13
CA GLU A 69 -7.29 4.82 -0.94
C GLU A 69 -7.83 3.40 -1.18
N ASN A 70 -7.00 2.55 -1.79
CA ASN A 70 -7.34 1.18 -2.23
C ASN A 70 -8.45 1.08 -3.30
N GLY A 71 -8.85 2.20 -3.90
CA GLY A 71 -9.94 2.29 -4.86
C GLY A 71 -11.22 2.87 -4.28
N THR A 72 -11.26 3.36 -3.05
CA THR A 72 -12.44 4.13 -2.60
C THR A 72 -12.53 5.49 -3.27
N VAL A 73 -11.43 5.99 -3.84
CA VAL A 73 -11.39 7.15 -4.74
C VAL A 73 -10.87 6.67 -6.10
N GLN A 74 -11.64 6.88 -7.16
CA GLN A 74 -11.36 6.30 -8.47
C GLN A 74 -11.45 7.35 -9.57
N TYR A 75 -10.38 7.45 -10.35
CA TYR A 75 -10.36 8.19 -11.59
C TYR A 75 -10.26 7.22 -12.76
N LYS A 76 -10.99 7.51 -13.83
CA LYS A 76 -10.93 6.82 -15.11
C LYS A 76 -10.81 7.85 -16.22
N ASN A 77 -9.81 7.73 -17.08
CA ASN A 77 -9.59 8.63 -18.23
C ASN A 77 -9.69 10.11 -17.84
N GLY A 78 -8.97 10.51 -16.78
CA GLY A 78 -8.98 11.88 -16.28
C GLY A 78 -10.21 12.29 -15.45
N GLN A 79 -11.26 11.45 -15.35
CA GLN A 79 -12.51 11.82 -14.66
C GLN A 79 -12.70 11.07 -13.34
N LEU A 80 -13.15 11.78 -12.30
CA LEU A 80 -13.54 11.16 -11.04
C LEU A 80 -14.84 10.36 -11.23
N VAL A 81 -14.77 9.04 -11.08
CA VAL A 81 -15.91 8.13 -11.28
C VAL A 81 -16.58 7.79 -9.96
N ALA A 82 -15.80 7.55 -8.91
CA ALA A 82 -16.33 7.11 -7.63
C ALA A 82 -15.53 7.69 -6.47
N LYS A 83 -16.26 8.08 -5.42
CA LYS A 83 -15.70 8.43 -4.12
C LYS A 83 -16.61 7.85 -3.04
N GLN A 84 -16.10 6.87 -2.32
CA GLN A 84 -16.83 6.14 -1.30
C GLN A 84 -16.29 6.53 0.07
N ALA A 85 -17.22 6.90 0.94
CA ALA A 85 -16.93 7.38 2.28
C ALA A 85 -17.35 6.31 3.29
N ILE A 86 -16.46 5.99 4.22
CA ILE A 86 -16.64 4.91 5.19
C ILE A 86 -17.95 5.03 6.00
N GLN A 87 -18.39 6.26 6.31
CA GLN A 87 -19.64 6.51 7.02
C GLN A 87 -20.89 6.09 6.23
N ASN A 88 -20.85 6.20 4.90
CA ASN A 88 -21.98 5.78 4.06
C ASN A 88 -22.09 4.25 3.99
N HIS A 89 -20.97 3.54 4.16
CA HIS A 89 -20.93 2.09 4.11
C HIS A 89 -21.21 1.44 5.47
N LEU A 90 -20.59 1.94 6.55
CA LEU A 90 -20.78 1.38 7.90
C LEU A 90 -22.04 1.91 8.60
N GLY A 91 -22.52 3.09 8.21
CA GLY A 91 -23.51 3.84 8.97
C GLY A 91 -22.91 4.55 10.19
N GLU A 92 -23.55 5.66 10.60
CA GLU A 92 -23.10 6.50 11.71
C GLU A 92 -23.08 5.78 13.06
N GLU A 93 -24.03 4.87 13.30
CA GLU A 93 -24.13 4.15 14.58
C GLU A 93 -22.89 3.27 14.85
N LEU A 94 -22.57 2.37 13.91
CA LEU A 94 -21.39 1.51 14.01
C LEU A 94 -20.09 2.33 14.03
N LEU A 95 -20.03 3.39 13.22
CA LEU A 95 -18.86 4.25 13.14
C LEU A 95 -18.60 4.98 14.46
N GLN A 96 -19.64 5.50 15.11
CA GLN A 96 -19.53 6.16 16.42
C GLN A 96 -19.19 5.15 17.53
N GLU A 97 -19.77 3.95 17.52
CA GLU A 97 -19.37 2.87 18.44
C GLU A 97 -17.87 2.58 18.33
N LEU A 98 -17.36 2.43 17.11
CA LEU A 98 -15.94 2.19 16.83
C LEU A 98 -15.06 3.33 17.35
N ILE A 99 -15.42 4.58 17.03
CA ILE A 99 -14.69 5.77 17.46
C ILE A 99 -14.66 5.87 18.99
N ASN A 100 -15.81 5.71 19.65
CA ASN A 100 -15.92 5.79 21.10
C ASN A 100 -15.14 4.68 21.80
N PHE A 101 -15.18 3.45 21.28
CA PHE A 101 -14.35 2.36 21.79
C PHE A 101 -12.86 2.71 21.68
N CYS A 102 -12.42 3.24 20.53
CA CYS A 102 -11.03 3.61 20.32
C CYS A 102 -10.57 4.71 21.29
N LEU A 103 -11.39 5.75 21.47
CA LEU A 103 -11.11 6.85 22.40
C LEU A 103 -11.01 6.35 23.84
N ASN A 104 -11.96 5.54 24.29
CA ASN A 104 -11.97 4.96 25.63
C ASN A 104 -10.76 4.06 25.88
N TYR A 105 -10.43 3.19 24.93
CA TYR A 105 -9.25 2.31 25.03
C TYR A 105 -7.97 3.15 25.14
N MET A 106 -7.80 4.16 24.28
CA MET A 106 -6.63 5.02 24.29
C MET A 106 -6.54 5.93 25.51
N ALA A 107 -7.66 6.30 26.14
CA ALA A 107 -7.66 7.08 27.38
C ALA A 107 -6.95 6.34 28.52
N LEU A 108 -7.09 5.01 28.57
CA LEU A 108 -6.49 4.16 29.61
C LEU A 108 -5.01 3.80 29.33
N LEU A 109 -4.54 3.96 28.09
CA LEU A 109 -3.14 3.72 27.75
C LEU A 109 -2.24 4.82 28.33
N LYS A 110 -1.28 4.46 29.18
CA LYS A 110 -0.20 5.35 29.61
C LYS A 110 1.02 5.12 28.73
N LEU A 111 1.42 6.15 27.99
CA LEU A 111 2.59 6.15 27.13
C LEU A 111 3.58 7.21 27.64
N PRO A 112 4.89 7.08 27.35
CA PRO A 112 5.86 8.13 27.69
C PRO A 112 5.48 9.50 27.12
N LYS A 113 4.87 9.52 25.92
CA LYS A 113 4.41 10.71 25.23
C LYS A 113 3.09 10.44 24.52
N LYS A 114 2.19 11.42 24.54
CA LYS A 114 1.03 11.54 23.66
C LYS A 114 1.05 12.90 22.98
N ARG A 115 0.57 12.97 21.76
CA ARG A 115 0.43 14.20 20.96
C ARG A 115 -1.04 14.37 20.59
N GLY A 116 -1.36 14.63 19.33
CA GLY A 116 -2.72 14.76 18.83
C GLY A 116 -2.97 13.90 17.58
N THR A 117 -4.20 13.95 17.08
CA THR A 117 -4.64 13.14 15.93
C THR A 117 -4.49 11.63 16.23
N PHE A 118 -5.20 11.17 17.26
CA PHE A 118 -5.25 9.77 17.67
C PHE A 118 -6.12 8.92 16.74
N ILE A 119 -7.17 9.54 16.19
CA ILE A 119 -8.03 8.98 15.16
C ILE A 119 -7.98 9.98 14.01
N GLU A 120 -7.52 9.54 12.84
CA GLU A 120 -7.59 10.32 11.61
C GLU A 120 -8.65 9.70 10.70
N PHE A 121 -9.66 10.51 10.36
CA PHE A 121 -10.71 10.12 9.45
C PHE A 121 -10.24 10.30 8.01
N ARG A 122 -10.26 9.23 7.22
CA ARG A 122 -9.99 9.25 5.77
C ARG A 122 -11.25 8.83 5.01
N ASN A 123 -11.23 8.86 3.68
CA ASN A 123 -12.43 8.45 2.92
C ASN A 123 -12.68 6.94 3.12
N GLY A 124 -11.64 6.12 2.95
CA GLY A 124 -11.75 4.66 2.98
C GLY A 124 -11.62 3.99 4.36
N MET A 125 -11.16 4.71 5.37
CA MET A 125 -10.67 4.09 6.61
C MET A 125 -10.52 5.08 7.76
N LEU A 126 -10.38 4.54 8.97
CA LEU A 126 -9.86 5.26 10.13
C LEU A 126 -8.42 4.83 10.40
N ASN A 127 -7.51 5.79 10.52
CA ASN A 127 -6.14 5.52 11.01
C ASN A 127 -6.07 5.80 12.51
N ILE A 128 -5.74 4.77 13.30
CA ILE A 128 -5.70 4.84 14.76
C ILE A 128 -4.24 4.83 15.24
N SER A 129 -3.82 5.86 15.97
CA SER A 129 -2.46 6.06 16.47
C SER A 129 -2.45 6.29 17.98
N PRO A 130 -2.03 5.33 18.82
CA PRO A 130 -2.02 5.49 20.27
C PRO A 130 -1.17 6.66 20.78
N ILE A 131 -0.03 6.93 20.13
CA ILE A 131 0.83 8.10 20.43
C ILE A 131 0.27 9.40 19.84
N GLY A 132 -0.59 9.33 18.82
CA GLY A 132 -1.04 10.46 18.02
C GLY A 132 -0.12 10.73 16.81
N ARG A 133 -0.69 11.12 15.67
CA ARG A 133 0.07 11.31 14.42
C ARG A 133 0.93 12.57 14.36
N SER A 134 0.63 13.59 15.16
CA SER A 134 1.40 14.83 15.22
C SER A 134 2.72 14.71 16.00
N CYS A 135 3.22 13.48 16.21
CA CYS A 135 4.52 13.22 16.84
C CYS A 135 5.69 13.36 15.87
N THR A 136 6.86 13.72 16.44
CA THR A 136 8.12 13.88 15.69
C THR A 136 8.66 12.52 15.22
N LEU A 137 9.67 12.52 14.35
CA LEU A 137 10.30 11.29 13.89
C LEU A 137 10.96 10.52 15.03
N GLU A 138 11.62 11.22 15.95
CA GLU A 138 12.27 10.63 17.13
C GLU A 138 11.23 9.94 18.02
N GLU A 139 10.09 10.59 18.23
CA GLU A 139 8.96 10.05 19.00
C GLU A 139 8.32 8.84 18.32
N ARG A 140 8.25 8.83 16.97
CA ARG A 140 7.80 7.67 16.20
C ARG A 140 8.71 6.47 16.42
N ILE A 141 10.02 6.69 16.42
CA ILE A 141 11.02 5.63 16.66
C ILE A 141 10.88 5.10 18.09
N GLU A 142 10.81 5.99 19.08
CA GLU A 142 10.64 5.64 20.49
C GLU A 142 9.37 4.81 20.71
N PHE A 143 8.23 5.26 20.18
CA PHE A 143 6.98 4.51 20.25
C PHE A 143 7.08 3.16 19.55
N SER A 144 7.72 3.09 18.38
CA SER A 144 7.86 1.83 17.66
C SER A 144 8.66 0.80 18.44
N GLU A 145 9.69 1.21 19.18
CA GLU A 145 10.47 0.29 20.03
C GLU A 145 9.69 -0.12 21.28
N LEU A 146 8.91 0.80 21.87
CA LEU A 146 8.00 0.48 22.98
C LEU A 146 6.92 -0.50 22.55
N ASP A 147 6.27 -0.25 21.41
CA ASP A 147 5.20 -1.08 20.85
C ASP A 147 5.67 -2.50 20.55
N LYS A 148 6.92 -2.69 20.11
CA LYS A 148 7.50 -4.04 19.94
C LYS A 148 7.62 -4.78 21.26
N LYS A 149 8.01 -4.09 22.34
CA LYS A 149 8.19 -4.68 23.67
C LYS A 149 6.85 -4.97 24.35
N GLU A 150 5.93 -4.03 24.29
CA GLU A 150 4.67 -4.09 25.05
C GLU A 150 3.48 -4.59 24.23
N ARG A 151 3.65 -4.71 22.90
CA ARG A 151 2.64 -5.15 21.93
C ARG A 151 1.36 -4.31 22.00
N ILE A 152 1.50 -2.99 22.11
CA ILE A 152 0.41 -2.05 22.38
C ILE A 152 -0.65 -2.10 21.27
N ARG A 153 -0.24 -1.86 20.02
CA ARG A 153 -1.13 -1.88 18.84
C ARG A 153 -1.72 -3.26 18.61
N GLU A 154 -0.95 -4.32 18.89
CA GLU A 154 -1.45 -5.69 18.74
C GLU A 154 -2.58 -6.00 19.71
N LYS A 155 -2.38 -5.69 21.00
CA LYS A 155 -3.40 -5.88 22.04
C LYS A 155 -4.65 -5.04 21.74
N PHE A 156 -4.45 -3.82 21.26
CA PHE A 156 -5.55 -2.94 20.87
C PHE A 156 -6.35 -3.50 19.69
N VAL A 157 -5.67 -3.92 18.61
CA VAL A 157 -6.33 -4.60 17.48
C VAL A 157 -7.05 -5.86 17.93
N ALA A 158 -6.47 -6.68 18.80
CA ALA A 158 -7.13 -7.88 19.31
C ALA A 158 -8.39 -7.57 20.14
N ALA A 159 -8.39 -6.46 20.90
CA ALA A 159 -9.56 -6.00 21.62
C ALA A 159 -10.66 -5.52 20.66
N LEU A 160 -10.30 -4.74 19.64
CA LEU A 160 -11.22 -4.29 18.59
C LEU A 160 -11.82 -5.47 17.81
N GLN A 161 -11.02 -6.46 17.44
CA GLN A 161 -11.49 -7.66 16.75
C GLN A 161 -12.50 -8.46 17.57
N ARG A 162 -12.33 -8.51 18.90
CA ARG A 162 -13.28 -9.17 19.79
C ARG A 162 -14.57 -8.37 19.92
N GLU A 163 -14.46 -7.07 20.14
CA GLU A 163 -15.61 -6.18 20.34
C GLU A 163 -16.50 -6.10 19.09
N PHE A 164 -15.88 -5.97 17.92
CA PHE A 164 -16.57 -5.79 16.65
C PHE A 164 -16.64 -7.08 15.81
N ALA A 165 -16.56 -8.24 16.47
CA ALA A 165 -16.67 -9.54 15.81
C ALA A 165 -17.99 -9.64 15.03
N GLY A 166 -17.92 -10.05 13.76
CA GLY A 166 -19.09 -10.17 12.88
C GLY A 166 -19.64 -8.86 12.31
N LYS A 167 -19.11 -7.70 12.70
CA LYS A 167 -19.56 -6.37 12.21
C LYS A 167 -18.85 -5.91 10.92
N GLY A 168 -18.23 -6.84 10.18
CA GLY A 168 -17.63 -6.54 8.87
C GLY A 168 -16.43 -5.58 8.90
N LEU A 169 -15.66 -5.54 9.99
CA LEU A 169 -14.45 -4.70 10.10
C LEU A 169 -13.17 -5.51 9.88
N ARG A 170 -12.17 -4.85 9.29
CA ARG A 170 -10.81 -5.35 9.09
C ARG A 170 -9.81 -4.36 9.67
N PHE A 171 -8.67 -4.92 10.11
CA PHE A 171 -7.63 -4.20 10.82
C PHE A 171 -6.28 -4.52 10.19
N SER A 172 -5.53 -3.49 9.81
CA SER A 172 -4.19 -3.66 9.25
C SER A 172 -3.17 -2.86 10.04
N ARG A 173 -2.17 -3.56 10.61
CA ARG A 173 -1.05 -2.90 11.27
C ARG A 173 -0.06 -2.42 10.20
N GLY A 174 -0.11 -1.13 9.88
CA GLY A 174 0.79 -0.48 8.94
C GLY A 174 1.73 0.54 9.61
N GLY A 175 3.00 0.55 9.21
CA GLY A 175 3.95 1.58 9.67
C GLY A 175 4.36 1.47 11.14
N MET A 176 4.89 2.57 11.68
CA MET A 176 5.57 2.60 12.99
C MET A 176 4.67 2.91 14.18
N ILE A 177 3.58 3.67 13.97
CA ILE A 177 2.81 4.26 15.08
C ILE A 177 1.32 3.95 15.08
N SER A 178 0.77 3.48 13.96
CA SER A 178 -0.68 3.34 13.80
C SER A 178 -1.08 1.99 13.22
N PHE A 179 -2.39 1.80 13.09
CA PHE A 179 -3.03 0.75 12.32
C PHE A 179 -4.30 1.32 11.67
N ASP A 180 -4.73 0.72 10.57
CA ASP A 180 -5.91 1.12 9.81
C ASP A 180 -7.10 0.23 10.18
N VAL A 181 -8.29 0.83 10.26
CA VAL A 181 -9.59 0.16 10.41
C VAL A 181 -10.43 0.50 9.19
N PHE A 182 -10.93 -0.51 8.49
CA PHE A 182 -11.70 -0.36 7.26
C PHE A 182 -12.73 -1.47 7.12
N PRO A 183 -13.79 -1.28 6.32
CA PRO A 183 -14.77 -2.33 6.06
C PRO A 183 -14.13 -3.55 5.39
N GLU A 184 -14.72 -4.72 5.61
CA GLU A 184 -14.34 -5.92 4.87
C GLU A 184 -14.51 -5.71 3.36
N GLY A 185 -13.52 -6.16 2.58
CA GLY A 185 -13.48 -5.96 1.12
C GLY A 185 -12.83 -4.63 0.69
N TRP A 186 -12.63 -3.67 1.59
CA TRP A 186 -12.00 -2.37 1.26
C TRP A 186 -10.45 -2.40 1.26
N ASP A 187 -9.88 -3.59 1.09
CA ASP A 187 -8.48 -3.72 0.68
C ASP A 187 -8.34 -3.45 -0.83
N LYS A 188 -7.16 -3.68 -1.41
CA LYS A 188 -6.91 -3.33 -2.82
C LYS A 188 -7.81 -4.08 -3.82
N ARG A 189 -8.54 -5.11 -3.40
CA ARG A 189 -9.55 -5.76 -4.24
C ARG A 189 -10.73 -4.86 -4.54
N TYR A 190 -10.95 -3.80 -3.76
CA TYR A 190 -12.05 -2.85 -3.96
C TYR A 190 -12.04 -2.19 -5.36
N CYS A 191 -10.86 -1.97 -5.96
CA CYS A 191 -10.80 -1.43 -7.32
C CYS A 191 -11.26 -2.42 -8.41
N LEU A 192 -11.32 -3.72 -8.12
CA LEU A 192 -11.71 -4.74 -9.10
C LEU A 192 -13.19 -4.68 -9.44
N ASP A 193 -14.04 -4.20 -8.52
CA ASP A 193 -15.48 -4.13 -8.76
C ASP A 193 -15.79 -3.28 -10.00
N ILE A 194 -15.09 -2.16 -10.19
CA ILE A 194 -15.23 -1.32 -11.39
C ILE A 194 -14.58 -1.96 -12.62
N LEU A 195 -13.44 -2.62 -12.46
CA LEU A 195 -12.75 -3.27 -13.59
C LEU A 195 -13.52 -4.48 -14.13
N ASN A 196 -14.32 -5.14 -13.29
CA ASN A 196 -15.20 -6.24 -13.72
C ASN A 196 -16.27 -5.75 -14.71
N ASP A 197 -16.80 -4.54 -14.52
CA ASP A 197 -17.81 -3.96 -15.41
C ASP A 197 -17.23 -3.59 -16.80
N GLU A 198 -15.93 -3.35 -16.89
CA GLU A 198 -15.23 -3.00 -18.14
C GLU A 198 -15.00 -4.19 -19.09
N GLN A 199 -15.17 -5.43 -18.59
CA GLN A 199 -15.02 -6.67 -19.35
C GLN A 199 -13.63 -6.83 -20.00
N PHE A 200 -12.57 -6.63 -19.21
CA PHE A 200 -11.21 -7.00 -19.63
C PHE A 200 -11.05 -8.52 -19.74
N ASP A 201 -10.34 -8.98 -20.77
CA ASP A 201 -9.99 -10.39 -20.95
C ASP A 201 -8.93 -10.85 -19.95
N THR A 202 -8.00 -9.95 -19.59
CA THR A 202 -6.94 -10.22 -18.61
C THR A 202 -6.60 -8.98 -17.79
N ILE A 203 -6.47 -9.17 -16.48
CA ILE A 203 -5.98 -8.15 -15.54
C ILE A 203 -4.64 -8.62 -14.98
N HIS A 204 -3.58 -7.86 -15.24
CA HIS A 204 -2.26 -8.09 -14.67
C HIS A 204 -2.05 -7.21 -13.44
N PHE A 205 -1.70 -7.82 -12.30
CA PHE A 205 -1.40 -7.07 -11.08
C PHE A 205 0.07 -7.21 -10.68
N PHE A 206 0.72 -6.07 -10.47
CA PHE A 206 2.13 -5.96 -10.14
C PHE A 206 2.32 -5.32 -8.76
N GLY A 207 2.84 -6.09 -7.79
CA GLY A 207 3.01 -5.63 -6.41
C GLY A 207 4.26 -6.17 -5.71
N ASN A 208 4.73 -5.41 -4.73
CA ASN A 208 5.96 -5.72 -3.98
C ASN A 208 5.71 -6.52 -2.68
N GLU A 209 4.49 -6.54 -2.15
CA GLU A 209 4.12 -7.21 -0.89
C GLU A 209 3.00 -8.24 -1.11
N THR A 210 3.25 -9.26 -1.92
CA THR A 210 2.23 -10.28 -2.28
C THR A 210 2.29 -11.56 -1.44
N THR A 211 3.22 -11.66 -0.49
CA THR A 211 3.39 -12.83 0.39
C THR A 211 2.25 -12.95 1.41
N PRO A 212 1.69 -14.16 1.64
CA PRO A 212 0.68 -14.37 2.66
C PRO A 212 1.10 -14.03 4.09
N VAL A 213 0.26 -13.28 4.83
CA VAL A 213 0.51 -13.04 6.26
C VAL A 213 -0.03 -14.25 6.99
N SER A 214 0.87 -14.98 7.64
CA SER A 214 0.48 -16.03 8.57
C SER A 214 -0.21 -15.41 9.79
N ILE A 215 -1.51 -15.65 9.95
CA ILE A 215 -2.23 -15.43 11.21
C ILE A 215 -1.91 -16.64 12.11
N PRO A 216 -1.58 -16.44 13.41
CA PRO A 216 -1.39 -17.55 14.34
C PRO A 216 -2.62 -18.46 14.40
N ARG A 217 -2.38 -19.78 14.40
CA ARG A 217 -3.38 -20.85 14.26
C ARG A 217 -4.57 -20.66 15.21
N GLY A 218 -5.76 -20.50 14.64
CA GLY A 218 -7.03 -20.40 15.37
C GLY A 218 -8.25 -20.08 14.50
N GLY A 219 -8.05 -19.47 13.32
CA GLY A 219 -9.08 -19.36 12.29
C GLY A 219 -8.59 -20.03 11.00
N GLY A 220 -9.34 -20.99 10.47
CA GLY A 220 -9.01 -21.65 9.21
C GLY A 220 -9.04 -20.63 8.06
N GLY A 221 -7.87 -20.35 7.48
CA GLY A 221 -7.73 -19.51 6.29
C GLY A 221 -6.31 -18.96 6.13
N HIS A 222 -5.65 -19.34 5.03
CA HIS A 222 -4.42 -18.68 4.58
C HIS A 222 -4.79 -17.45 3.75
N PHE A 223 -4.50 -16.24 4.25
CA PHE A 223 -4.80 -15.00 3.55
C PHE A 223 -3.54 -14.20 3.21
N SER A 224 -3.49 -13.70 1.98
CA SER A 224 -2.60 -12.62 1.58
C SER A 224 -2.92 -11.34 2.37
N PRO A 225 -1.94 -10.53 2.82
CA PRO A 225 -2.20 -9.20 3.40
C PRO A 225 -2.97 -8.30 2.43
N LEU A 226 -2.94 -8.66 1.15
CA LEU A 226 -3.64 -8.01 0.08
C LEU A 226 -4.98 -8.70 -0.28
N GLY A 227 -5.32 -9.84 0.34
CA GLY A 227 -6.56 -10.58 0.04
C GLY A 227 -6.61 -11.29 -1.33
N TRP A 228 -5.55 -11.23 -2.15
CA TRP A 228 -5.52 -11.89 -3.46
C TRP A 228 -5.20 -13.36 -3.30
N GLN A 229 -6.23 -14.20 -3.33
CA GLN A 229 -6.07 -15.53 -3.88
C GLN A 229 -6.38 -15.44 -5.39
N PRO A 230 -5.63 -16.11 -6.27
CA PRO A 230 -6.08 -16.28 -7.65
C PRO A 230 -7.43 -17.01 -7.58
N VAL A 231 -8.51 -16.29 -7.87
CA VAL A 231 -9.84 -16.90 -7.98
C VAL A 231 -9.80 -17.77 -9.23
N ARG A 232 -9.52 -19.07 -9.08
CA ARG A 232 -9.94 -20.06 -10.07
C ARG A 232 -11.44 -20.24 -9.87
N GLY A 233 -12.24 -19.39 -10.51
CA GLY A 233 -13.69 -19.44 -10.40
C GLY A 233 -14.37 -18.57 -11.45
N GLU A 234 -14.72 -19.21 -12.58
CA GLU A 234 -15.87 -18.97 -13.47
C GLU A 234 -16.25 -17.54 -13.94
N GLY A 235 -15.36 -16.56 -13.84
CA GLY A 235 -15.43 -15.31 -14.61
C GLY A 235 -14.49 -15.36 -15.83
N ARG A 236 -14.90 -14.80 -16.97
CA ARG A 236 -14.14 -14.78 -18.24
C ARG A 236 -12.91 -13.84 -18.23
N GLY A 237 -12.07 -13.90 -17.20
CA GLY A 237 -10.84 -13.14 -17.14
C GLY A 237 -9.71 -13.94 -16.50
N SER A 238 -8.55 -14.03 -17.15
CA SER A 238 -7.37 -14.63 -16.53
C SER A 238 -6.72 -13.59 -15.59
N PHE A 239 -6.38 -13.98 -14.36
CA PHE A 239 -5.74 -13.09 -13.39
C PHE A 239 -4.34 -13.60 -13.06
N SER A 240 -3.34 -12.75 -13.25
CA SER A 240 -1.94 -13.07 -12.94
C SER A 240 -1.36 -12.04 -11.98
N SER A 241 -0.95 -12.49 -10.80
CA SER A 241 -0.24 -11.68 -9.80
C SER A 241 1.24 -12.02 -9.80
N TYR A 242 2.09 -11.00 -9.91
CA TYR A 242 3.54 -11.17 -9.92
C TYR A 242 4.16 -10.51 -8.69
N MET A 243 4.99 -11.28 -7.98
CA MET A 243 5.73 -10.83 -6.80
C MET A 243 7.07 -10.21 -7.20
N GLY A 244 7.35 -8.99 -6.75
CA GLY A 244 8.69 -8.43 -6.76
C GLY A 244 9.30 -8.31 -8.17
N LEU A 245 8.76 -7.41 -8.98
CA LEU A 245 9.28 -7.21 -10.32
C LEU A 245 10.30 -6.07 -10.34
N HIS A 246 11.53 -6.43 -10.71
CA HIS A 246 12.35 -5.56 -11.54
C HIS A 246 11.53 -5.24 -12.81
N LEU A 247 11.42 -3.97 -13.19
CA LEU A 247 10.70 -3.53 -14.40
C LEU A 247 11.18 -4.26 -15.67
N ASN A 248 12.44 -4.69 -15.70
CA ASN A 248 12.99 -5.56 -16.74
C ASN A 248 12.21 -6.87 -16.92
N SER A 249 11.64 -7.43 -15.86
CA SER A 249 10.79 -8.63 -15.96
C SER A 249 9.42 -8.32 -16.55
N LEU A 250 8.86 -7.13 -16.29
CA LEU A 250 7.64 -6.64 -16.93
C LEU A 250 7.85 -6.45 -18.43
N TRP A 251 8.94 -5.76 -18.78
CA TRP A 251 9.32 -5.50 -20.16
C TRP A 251 9.63 -6.78 -20.91
N ASN A 252 10.44 -7.67 -20.34
CA ASN A 252 10.78 -8.95 -20.98
C ASN A 252 9.53 -9.82 -21.14
N TRP A 253 8.61 -9.79 -20.19
CA TRP A 253 7.34 -10.51 -20.31
C TRP A 253 6.47 -9.94 -21.45
N TYR A 254 6.32 -8.61 -21.54
CA TYR A 254 5.56 -7.95 -22.61
C TYR A 254 6.26 -8.03 -23.98
N GLN A 255 7.58 -7.93 -24.05
CA GLN A 255 8.32 -8.12 -25.31
C GLN A 255 8.23 -9.56 -25.82
N ALA A 256 8.19 -10.54 -24.90
CA ALA A 256 8.00 -11.94 -25.26
C ALA A 256 6.56 -12.28 -25.65
N ARG A 257 5.59 -11.39 -25.35
CA ARG A 257 4.16 -11.63 -25.58
C ARG A 257 3.53 -10.39 -26.22
N LEU A 258 3.47 -10.38 -27.55
CA LEU A 258 2.61 -9.43 -28.26
C LEU A 258 1.14 -9.83 -27.96
N PRO A 259 0.31 -8.93 -27.39
CA PRO A 259 -1.12 -9.17 -27.28
C PRO A 259 -1.65 -9.56 -28.65
N SER A 260 -2.46 -10.61 -28.71
CA SER A 260 -3.06 -11.00 -29.98
C SER A 260 -4.10 -9.95 -30.38
N SER A 261 -4.23 -9.66 -31.68
CA SER A 261 -5.10 -8.59 -32.17
C SER A 261 -6.55 -8.80 -31.70
N GLY A 262 -7.03 -7.96 -30.78
CA GLY A 262 -8.42 -7.97 -30.29
C GLY A 262 -8.61 -8.22 -28.79
N GLU A 263 -7.56 -8.56 -28.03
CA GLU A 263 -7.64 -8.73 -26.56
C GLU A 263 -7.65 -7.38 -25.82
N ARG A 264 -8.56 -7.21 -24.85
CA ARG A 264 -8.61 -6.06 -23.93
C ARG A 264 -7.89 -6.41 -22.64
N GLU A 265 -6.70 -5.84 -22.45
CA GLU A 265 -5.88 -6.05 -21.25
C GLU A 265 -5.73 -4.77 -20.42
N VAL A 266 -5.62 -4.94 -19.11
CA VAL A 266 -5.22 -3.86 -18.18
C VAL A 266 -4.12 -4.32 -17.24
N SER A 267 -3.11 -3.46 -17.06
CA SER A 267 -1.99 -3.65 -16.14
C SER A 267 -2.11 -2.70 -14.94
N LEU A 268 -2.31 -3.26 -13.75
CA LEU A 268 -2.37 -2.54 -12.48
C LEU A 268 -1.03 -2.59 -11.75
N VAL A 269 -0.46 -1.42 -11.45
CA VAL A 269 0.77 -1.28 -10.68
C VAL A 269 0.46 -0.80 -9.27
N GLN A 270 0.87 -1.58 -8.27
CA GLN A 270 0.75 -1.19 -6.87
C GLN A 270 1.85 -0.21 -6.48
N MET A 271 1.46 0.96 -5.96
CA MET A 271 2.38 1.95 -5.40
C MET A 271 2.44 1.86 -3.88
N ARG A 272 3.66 1.88 -3.32
CA ARG A 272 3.90 2.21 -1.91
C ARG A 272 5.07 3.17 -1.82
N ALA A 273 4.95 4.19 -0.95
CA ALA A 273 6.11 4.82 -0.36
C ALA A 273 6.92 3.72 0.35
N CYS A 274 8.09 3.37 -0.18
CA CYS A 274 8.99 2.34 0.36
C CYS A 274 9.08 2.44 1.89
N ASN A 275 8.44 1.51 2.59
CA ASN A 275 8.68 1.23 4.01
C ASN A 275 9.38 -0.13 4.06
N CYS A 276 10.64 -0.16 3.63
CA CYS A 276 11.50 -1.32 3.87
C CYS A 276 11.69 -1.46 5.38
N THR A 277 10.93 -2.36 5.99
CA THR A 277 11.28 -2.93 7.29
C THR A 277 12.30 -4.02 7.00
N ILE A 278 13.58 -3.78 7.31
CA ILE A 278 14.63 -4.80 7.19
C ILE A 278 14.33 -5.89 8.21
N ALA A 279 13.61 -6.92 7.77
CA ALA A 279 13.49 -8.19 8.47
C ALA A 279 13.85 -9.28 7.47
N GLY A 280 15.12 -9.72 7.45
CA GLY A 280 15.48 -10.93 6.68
C GLY A 280 16.90 -11.04 6.11
N CYS A 281 17.76 -10.01 6.14
CA CYS A 281 19.13 -10.20 5.65
C CYS A 281 19.98 -10.99 6.66
N SER A 282 20.10 -12.31 6.44
CA SER A 282 21.14 -13.12 7.09
C SER A 282 22.52 -12.70 6.55
N PRO A 283 23.55 -12.58 7.40
CA PRO A 283 24.86 -12.09 6.98
C PRO A 283 25.69 -13.24 6.39
N SER A 284 25.48 -13.58 5.12
CA SER A 284 26.43 -14.42 4.36
C SER A 284 27.11 -13.60 3.26
N ARG A 285 28.36 -13.23 3.58
CA ARG A 285 29.50 -12.80 2.76
C ARG A 285 29.20 -12.42 1.30
N THR A 286 29.22 -11.10 1.07
CA THR A 286 29.60 -10.30 -0.13
C THR A 286 28.58 -9.20 -0.44
N CYS A 287 28.30 -8.32 0.54
CA CYS A 287 27.64 -7.04 0.27
C CYS A 287 28.59 -5.90 0.67
N ILE A 288 29.26 -5.36 -0.34
CA ILE A 288 30.00 -4.10 -0.21
C ILE A 288 28.95 -2.99 -0.09
N SER A 289 28.89 -2.39 1.09
CA SER A 289 28.03 -1.26 1.48
C SER A 289 26.51 -1.51 1.58
N ARG A 290 25.96 -1.26 2.78
CA ARG A 290 24.53 -1.37 3.12
C ARG A 290 23.64 -0.32 2.41
N GLY A 291 24.24 0.64 1.70
CA GLY A 291 23.52 1.71 0.98
C GLY A 291 23.04 1.33 -0.42
N GLU A 292 23.71 0.39 -1.09
CA GLU A 292 23.33 -0.03 -2.45
C GLU A 292 22.09 -0.94 -2.47
N CYS A 293 21.84 -1.69 -1.40
CA CYS A 293 20.71 -2.58 -1.31
C CYS A 293 19.36 -1.82 -1.32
N CYS A 294 19.27 -0.65 -0.70
CA CYS A 294 18.04 0.18 -0.74
C CYS A 294 17.78 0.85 -2.09
N LYS A 295 18.81 1.14 -2.90
CA LYS A 295 18.63 1.71 -4.24
C LYS A 295 18.01 0.70 -5.20
N LYS A 296 18.39 -0.58 -5.10
CA LYS A 296 17.87 -1.64 -5.97
C LYS A 296 16.39 -1.99 -5.73
N TRP A 297 15.84 -1.68 -4.56
CA TRP A 297 14.52 -2.19 -4.15
C TRP A 297 13.33 -1.24 -4.41
N CYS A 298 13.55 0.07 -4.57
CA CYS A 298 12.44 0.98 -4.81
C CYS A 298 12.04 1.08 -6.30
N TRP A 299 12.99 0.94 -7.22
CA TRP A 299 12.75 1.07 -8.67
C TRP A 299 13.82 0.35 -9.54
N GLY A 300 14.56 -0.61 -8.99
CA GLY A 300 15.84 -1.04 -9.56
C GLY A 300 15.85 -1.32 -11.06
N ILE A 301 16.51 -0.48 -11.85
CA ILE A 301 17.22 -0.86 -13.06
C ILE A 301 18.66 -0.40 -12.83
N SER A 302 19.56 -1.35 -12.59
CA SER A 302 21.00 -1.03 -12.64
C SER A 302 21.73 -2.22 -13.23
N GLY A 303 22.03 -2.11 -14.52
CA GLY A 303 22.95 -2.98 -15.23
C GLY A 303 22.39 -3.46 -16.56
N TRP A 304 22.39 -2.61 -17.59
CA TRP A 304 22.36 -3.04 -18.99
C TRP A 304 22.92 -2.01 -20.00
N LEU A 305 23.45 -0.85 -19.56
CA LEU A 305 23.98 0.19 -20.47
C LEU A 305 25.50 0.11 -20.76
N SER A 306 26.17 -1.00 -20.47
CA SER A 306 27.61 -1.16 -20.79
C SER A 306 27.91 -2.23 -21.83
N SER A 307 26.91 -2.76 -22.53
CA SER A 307 27.11 -3.70 -23.64
C SER A 307 25.91 -3.68 -24.56
N PHE A 308 25.78 -2.63 -25.39
CA PHE A 308 25.26 -2.62 -26.76
C PHE A 308 25.31 -1.18 -27.30
#